data_AF-A0A3M1VYE9-F1
#
_entry.id   AF-A0A3M1VYE9-F1
#
_cell.length_a   1.000
_cell.length_b   1.000
_cell.length_c   1.000
_cell.angle_alpha   90.00
_cell.angle_beta   90.00
_cell.angle_gamma   90.00
#
_symmetry.space_group_name_H-M   'P 1'
#
loop_
_entity.id
_entity.type
_entity.pdbx_description
1 polymer ?
#
loop_
_entity_poly.entity_id
_entity_poly.type
_entity_poly.pdbx_seq_one_letter_code
_entity_poly.pdbx_strand_id
1 'polypeptide(L)'
;MSGGPPIVRICGRKGHGKTTLVAELVRWLAAAGWSVGAIKHTPHHHPLDVPGKDSARFGAAGARPWAFVSGSGTALFLPGDAGGLP
;
A
#
# COMPACT_ATOMS: atom_id res chain seq x y z
N MET A 1 24.51 13.57 -0.31
CA MET A 1 23.85 12.30 -0.65
C MET A 1 22.49 12.31 0.02
N SER A 2 21.39 12.60 -0.67
CA SER A 2 20.07 12.43 -0.03
C SER A 2 19.80 10.93 0.03
N GLY A 3 19.81 10.35 1.23
CA GLY A 3 19.39 8.96 1.42
C GLY A 3 17.99 8.75 0.85
N GLY A 4 17.71 7.54 0.38
CA GLY A 4 16.37 7.16 -0.08
C GLY A 4 15.31 7.40 1.01
N PRO A 5 14.01 7.31 0.66
CA PRO A 5 12.95 7.53 1.63
C PRO A 5 13.09 6.55 2.80
N PRO A 6 12.77 6.97 4.04
CA PRO A 6 12.80 6.07 5.19
C PRO A 6 11.82 4.91 4.97
N ILE A 7 12.24 3.69 5.32
CA ILE A 7 11.44 2.48 5.16
C ILE A 7 11.02 1.95 6.53
N VAL A 8 9.71 1.78 6.72
CA VAL A 8 9.14 1.18 7.94
C VAL A 8 8.38 -0.09 7.56
N ARG A 9 8.69 -1.20 8.25
CA ARG A 9 8.01 -2.48 8.05
C ARG A 9 7.25 -2.90 9.30
N ILE A 10 5.94 -3.08 9.16
CA ILE A 10 5.09 -3.59 10.25
C ILE A 10 4.98 -5.12 10.14
N CYS A 11 5.58 -5.82 11.10
CA CYS A 11 5.60 -7.28 11.20
C CYS A 11 4.72 -7.78 12.35
N GLY A 12 4.24 -9.02 12.26
CA GLY A 12 3.41 -9.65 13.30
C GLY A 12 2.49 -10.73 12.76
N ARG A 13 1.80 -11.43 13.67
CA ARG A 13 0.92 -12.58 13.36
C ARG A 13 -0.25 -12.20 12.44
N LYS A 14 -0.71 -13.14 11.61
CA LYS A 14 -1.89 -12.95 10.73
C LYS A 14 -3.12 -12.65 11.59
N GLY A 15 -3.96 -11.70 11.16
CA GLY A 15 -5.19 -11.32 11.88
C GLY A 15 -5.05 -10.23 12.96
N HIS A 16 -3.84 -9.79 13.31
CA HIS A 16 -3.63 -8.78 14.37
C HIS A 16 -3.63 -7.33 13.86
N GLY A 17 -4.49 -6.99 12.90
CA GLY A 17 -4.70 -5.58 12.51
C GLY A 17 -3.55 -4.87 11.77
N LYS A 18 -2.45 -5.53 11.40
CA LYS A 18 -1.32 -4.88 10.68
C LYS A 18 -1.73 -4.07 9.46
N THR A 19 -2.60 -4.63 8.63
CA THR A 19 -3.07 -3.95 7.41
C THR A 19 -3.91 -2.73 7.77
N THR A 20 -4.72 -2.80 8.82
CA THR A 20 -5.48 -1.65 9.35
C THR A 20 -4.54 -0.57 9.86
N LEU A 21 -3.57 -0.93 10.71
CA LEU A 21 -2.59 0.01 11.26
C LEU A 21 -1.81 0.73 10.14
N VAL A 22 -1.33 -0.02 9.14
CA VAL A 22 -0.61 0.57 8.01
C VAL A 22 -1.51 1.51 7.20
N ALA A 23 -2.78 1.15 6.95
CA ALA A 23 -3.70 2.02 6.23
C ALA A 23 -3.99 3.32 6.99
N GLU A 24 -4.17 3.26 8.32
CA GLU A 24 -4.35 4.45 9.17
C GLU A 24 -3.11 5.33 9.20
N LEU A 25 -1.92 4.73 9.31
CA LEU A 25 -0.66 5.47 9.27
C LEU A 25 -0.46 6.17 7.91
N VAL A 26 -0.71 5.48 6.80
CA VAL A 26 -0.68 6.07 5.45
C VAL A 26 -1.64 7.25 5.36
N ARG A 27 -2.87 7.08 5.84
CA ARG A 27 -3.88 8.15 5.84
C ARG A 27 -3.41 9.36 6.62
N TRP A 28 -2.87 9.16 7.82
CA TRP A 28 -2.38 10.26 8.65
C TRP A 28 -1.19 10.99 8.01
N LEU A 29 -0.20 10.25 7.48
CA LEU A 29 0.96 10.83 6.82
C LEU A 29 0.58 11.58 5.54
N ALA A 30 -0.29 11.00 4.72
CA ALA A 30 -0.77 11.65 3.50
C ALA A 30 -1.58 12.93 3.81
N ALA A 31 -2.45 12.89 4.84
CA ALA A 31 -3.18 14.07 5.31
C ALA A 31 -2.25 15.16 5.87
N ALA A 32 -1.09 14.79 6.39
CA ALA A 32 -0.03 15.70 6.81
C ALA A 32 0.84 16.22 5.65
N GLY A 33 0.52 15.89 4.40
CA GLY A 33 1.20 16.39 3.20
C GLY A 33 2.44 15.59 2.78
N TRP A 34 2.69 14.43 3.37
CA TRP A 34 3.82 13.57 2.98
C TRP A 34 3.50 12.76 1.71
N SER A 35 4.51 12.57 0.86
CA SER A 35 4.46 11.57 -0.20
C SER A 35 4.73 10.19 0.40
N VAL A 36 3.73 9.30 0.32
CA VAL A 36 3.78 8.00 1.01
C VAL A 36 3.60 6.87 0.01
N GLY A 37 4.60 6.00 -0.07
CA GLY A 37 4.51 4.72 -0.76
C GLY A 37 4.05 3.61 0.18
N ALA A 38 3.25 2.66 -0.30
CA ALA A 38 2.82 1.51 0.50
C ALA A 38 2.92 0.19 -0.26
N ILE A 39 3.51 -0.84 0.35
CA ILE A 39 3.67 -2.17 -0.25
C ILE A 39 3.08 -3.21 0.69
N LYS A 40 2.23 -4.09 0.15
CA LYS A 40 1.75 -5.27 0.86
C LYS A 40 2.35 -6.53 0.26
N HIS A 41 3.06 -7.30 1.06
CA HIS A 41 3.51 -8.65 0.70
C HIS A 41 2.54 -9.70 1.26
N THR A 42 2.07 -10.62 0.42
CA THR A 42 1.29 -11.80 0.86
C THR A 42 1.95 -13.09 0.37
N PRO A 43 2.08 -14.11 1.25
CA PRO A 43 2.54 -15.44 0.82
C PRO A 43 1.43 -16.27 0.18
N HIS A 44 0.16 -15.89 0.32
CA HIS A 44 -0.96 -16.63 -0.24
C HIS A 44 -1.17 -16.28 -1.70
N HIS A 45 -1.33 -17.30 -2.56
CA HIS A 45 -1.95 -17.17 -3.90
C HIS A 45 -3.32 -16.52 -3.70
N HIS A 46 -3.38 -15.22 -3.92
CA HIS A 46 -4.63 -14.50 -4.02
C HIS A 46 -4.78 -14.14 -5.49
N PRO A 47 -5.93 -14.42 -6.14
CA PRO A 47 -6.16 -13.90 -7.48
C PRO A 47 -5.88 -12.40 -7.44
N LEU A 48 -4.94 -11.99 -8.29
CA LEU A 48 -4.67 -10.58 -8.56
C LEU A 48 -6.01 -9.98 -8.97
N ASP A 49 -6.40 -8.92 -8.30
CA ASP A 49 -7.65 -8.19 -8.47
C ASP A 49 -8.96 -8.93 -8.13
N VAL A 50 -9.42 -8.65 -6.91
CA VAL A 50 -10.85 -8.39 -6.71
C VAL A 50 -10.95 -6.97 -6.15
N PRO A 51 -11.59 -6.02 -6.86
CA PRO A 51 -11.92 -4.70 -6.31
C PRO A 51 -12.62 -4.87 -4.95
N GLY A 52 -12.14 -4.17 -3.93
CA GLY A 52 -12.72 -4.21 -2.57
C GLY A 52 -12.01 -5.12 -1.56
N LYS A 53 -10.95 -5.86 -1.94
CA LYS A 53 -10.11 -6.60 -0.96
C LYS A 53 -9.10 -5.70 -0.25
N ASP A 54 -8.57 -6.21 0.87
CA ASP A 54 -7.64 -5.57 1.81
C ASP A 54 -6.49 -4.75 1.19
N SER A 55 -6.11 -4.99 -0.05
CA SER A 55 -5.00 -4.32 -0.73
C SER A 55 -5.37 -2.94 -1.29
N ALA A 56 -6.64 -2.70 -1.68
CA ALA A 56 -7.11 -1.39 -2.15
C ALA A 56 -7.16 -0.32 -1.04
N ARG A 57 -7.05 -0.75 0.22
CA ARG A 57 -7.08 0.14 1.39
C ARG A 57 -5.94 1.16 1.39
N PHE A 58 -4.79 0.84 0.79
CA PHE A 58 -3.65 1.77 0.77
C PHE A 58 -3.85 2.90 -0.23
N GLY A 59 -4.35 2.61 -1.44
CA GLY A 59 -4.73 3.65 -2.39
C GLY A 59 -5.82 4.58 -1.82
N ALA A 60 -6.86 3.99 -1.21
CA ALA A 60 -7.93 4.76 -0.53
C ALA A 60 -7.43 5.56 0.70
N ALA A 61 -6.34 5.13 1.33
CA ALA A 61 -5.69 5.88 2.40
C ALA A 61 -4.79 7.01 1.88
N GLY A 62 -4.54 7.12 0.57
CA GLY A 62 -3.73 8.17 -0.03
C GLY A 62 -2.30 7.76 -0.38
N ALA A 63 -1.96 6.47 -0.32
CA ALA A 63 -0.65 6.00 -0.80
C ALA A 63 -0.50 6.21 -2.31
N ARG A 64 0.61 6.83 -2.72
CA ARG A 64 0.99 7.08 -4.11
C ARG A 64 2.52 7.00 -4.24
N PRO A 65 3.10 5.92 -4.82
CA PRO A 65 2.45 4.73 -5.37
C PRO A 65 2.05 3.71 -4.29
N TRP A 66 1.28 2.69 -4.69
CA TRP A 66 1.06 1.51 -3.85
C TRP A 66 1.15 0.22 -4.65
N ALA A 67 1.56 -0.86 -3.97
CA ALA A 67 1.78 -2.14 -4.62
C ALA A 67 1.33 -3.32 -3.78
N PHE A 68 1.03 -4.41 -4.48
CA PHE A 68 0.77 -5.72 -3.91
C PHE A 68 1.72 -6.72 -4.54
N VAL A 69 2.41 -7.48 -3.70
CA VAL A 69 3.38 -8.50 -4.10
C VAL A 69 2.94 -9.84 -3.55
N SER A 70 2.88 -10.85 -4.40
CA SER A 70 2.66 -12.25 -4.03
C SER A 70 3.67 -13.15 -4.74
N GLY A 71 3.69 -14.44 -4.37
CA GLY A 71 4.49 -15.43 -5.09
C GLY A 71 4.09 -15.62 -6.56
N SER A 72 2.88 -15.18 -6.96
CA SER A 72 2.36 -15.32 -8.32
C SER A 72 2.52 -14.05 -9.18
N GLY A 73 3.03 -12.96 -8.62
CA GLY A 73 3.25 -11.72 -9.36
C GLY A 73 3.11 -10.46 -8.51
N THR A 74 3.29 -9.31 -9.17
CA THR A 74 3.23 -7.98 -8.57
C THR A 74 2.24 -7.11 -9.33
N ALA A 75 1.37 -6.43 -8.60
CA ALA A 75 0.57 -5.32 -9.12
C ALA A 75 1.09 -4.00 -8.53
N LEU A 76 1.35 -3.02 -9.39
CA LEU A 76 1.85 -1.69 -9.02
C LEU A 76 0.89 -0.62 -9.55
N PHE A 77 0.45 0.25 -8.66
CA PHE A 77 -0.43 1.36 -8.95
C PHE A 77 0.37 2.65 -8.81
N LEU A 78 0.64 3.28 -9.95
CA LEU A 78 1.35 4.54 -10.01
C LEU A 78 0.36 5.70 -9.82
N PRO A 79 0.79 6.83 -9.22
CA PRO A 79 0.00 8.04 -9.27
C PRO A 79 -0.29 8.40 -10.73
N GLY A 80 -1.56 8.44 -11.11
CA GLY A 80 -1.97 9.04 -12.38
C GLY A 80 -1.81 10.56 -12.32
N ASP A 81 -1.44 11.16 -13.43
CA ASP A 81 -1.53 12.59 -13.67
C ASP A 81 -2.99 13.02 -13.39
N ALA A 82 -3.20 14.17 -12.76
CA ALA A 82 -4.49 14.60 -12.19
C ALA A 82 -5.66 14.60 -13.21
N GLY A 83 -6.26 13.44 -13.47
CA GLY A 83 -7.30 13.30 -14.49
C GLY A 83 -7.87 11.90 -14.72
N GLY A 84 -7.42 10.86 -14.02
CA GLY A 84 -8.01 9.53 -14.17
C GLY A 84 -7.81 8.66 -12.95
N LEU A 85 -8.91 8.16 -12.38
CA LEU A 85 -8.85 6.80 -11.84
C LEU A 85 -8.61 5.84 -13.03
N PRO A 86 -7.93 4.70 -12.83
CA PRO A 86 -8.03 3.60 -13.79
C PRO A 86 -9.48 3.17 -13.97
#